data_AF-I3SMY4-F1
#
_entry.id   AF-I3SMY4-F1
#
_cell.length_a   1.000
_cell.length_b   1.000
_cell.length_c   1.000
_cell.angle_alpha   90.00
_cell.angle_beta   90.00
_cell.angle_gamma   90.00
#
_symmetry.space_group_name_H-M   'P 1'
#
loop_
_entity.id
_entity.type
_entity.pdbx_description
1 polymer ?
#
loop_
_entity_poly.entity_id
_entity_poly.type
_entity_poly.pdbx_seq_one_letter_code
_entity_poly.pdbx_strand_id
1 'polypeptide(L)'
;MVFVKSQKSRAYFKRFQVKFKRRREGKTDYRARIRLINQDKNKYNTPKYRFVVRFTNKDITAQIISASIAGDIVLASAYAHELPHYGLEVGLTNYAAAYCTGLLLARRVLKKLEMDEEYEGNVEATGEDYSVEPAETRRPFRALLDVGLVKTTTGNRVFGALKGALGLGVWIFLTVIKDLLALRRRRKSLILRFTENISLVDMLLPI
;
A
#
# COMPACT_ATOMS: atom_id res chain seq x y z
N MET A 1 28.89 -7.61 -49.44
CA MET A 1 28.64 -7.13 -48.06
C MET A 1 27.35 -6.33 -48.06
N VAL A 2 26.34 -6.69 -47.26
CA VAL A 2 25.05 -5.96 -47.21
C VAL A 2 25.12 -4.91 -46.11
N PHE A 3 24.89 -3.64 -46.44
CA PHE A 3 24.86 -2.53 -45.47
C PHE A 3 23.44 -2.27 -44.97
N VAL A 4 23.26 -2.13 -43.66
CA VAL A 4 21.98 -1.77 -43.05
C VAL A 4 21.88 -0.25 -42.92
N LYS A 5 20.78 0.32 -43.44
CA LYS A 5 20.49 1.76 -43.30
C LYS A 5 20.29 2.13 -41.83
N SER A 6 21.05 3.12 -41.35
CA SER A 6 20.89 3.66 -40.00
C SER A 6 19.53 4.34 -39.83
N GLN A 7 18.69 3.79 -38.96
CA GLN A 7 17.35 4.31 -38.66
C GLN A 7 17.38 5.48 -37.67
N LYS A 8 18.38 5.52 -36.78
CA LYS A 8 18.56 6.57 -35.75
C LYS A 8 19.50 7.66 -36.24
N SER A 9 19.04 8.43 -37.22
CA SER A 9 19.80 9.56 -37.79
C SER A 9 19.74 10.82 -36.90
N ARG A 10 20.55 11.84 -37.19
CA ARG A 10 20.43 13.17 -36.55
C ARG A 10 19.01 13.75 -36.69
N ALA A 11 18.35 13.52 -37.81
CA ALA A 11 16.98 13.97 -38.05
C ALA A 11 15.94 13.22 -37.19
N TYR A 12 16.23 11.98 -36.78
CA TYR A 12 15.41 11.25 -35.81
C TYR A 12 15.46 11.94 -34.44
N PHE A 13 16.66 12.19 -33.92
CA PHE A 13 16.83 12.79 -32.59
C PHE A 13 16.25 14.21 -32.48
N LYS A 14 16.29 15.00 -33.56
CA LYS A 14 15.63 16.33 -33.60
C LYS A 14 14.11 16.27 -33.45
N ARG A 15 13.47 15.17 -33.83
CA ARG A 15 12.00 14.98 -33.79
C ARG A 15 11.54 14.05 -32.67
N PHE A 16 12.48 13.48 -31.92
CA PHE A 16 12.16 12.47 -30.92
C PHE A 16 11.57 13.14 -29.67
N GLN A 17 10.28 12.94 -29.44
CA GLN A 17 9.63 13.41 -28.22
C GLN A 17 9.87 12.42 -27.08
N VAL A 18 10.58 12.90 -26.06
CA VAL A 18 10.97 12.10 -24.90
C VAL A 18 9.78 11.92 -23.96
N LYS A 19 9.54 10.70 -23.48
CA LYS A 19 8.51 10.44 -22.46
C LYS A 19 8.96 10.97 -21.09
N PHE A 20 8.01 11.16 -20.17
CA PHE A 20 8.30 11.60 -18.80
C PHE A 20 9.37 10.73 -18.12
N LYS A 21 10.21 11.36 -17.28
CA LYS A 21 11.36 10.72 -16.61
C LYS A 21 10.99 9.37 -15.96
N ARG A 22 9.97 9.34 -15.10
CA ARG A 22 9.54 8.11 -14.40
C ARG A 22 8.92 7.05 -15.31
N ARG A 23 8.41 7.44 -16.47
CA ARG A 23 7.92 6.49 -17.49
C ARG A 23 9.07 5.84 -18.21
N ARG A 24 10.14 6.59 -18.51
CA ARG A 24 11.38 6.04 -19.08
C ARG A 24 12.09 5.10 -18.12
N GLU A 25 12.09 5.42 -16.82
CA GLU A 25 12.61 4.55 -15.77
C GLU A 25 11.71 3.35 -15.46
N GLY A 26 10.50 3.27 -16.05
CA GLY A 26 9.59 2.16 -15.78
C GLY A 26 9.13 2.08 -14.33
N LYS A 27 9.00 3.21 -13.62
CA LYS A 27 8.62 3.25 -12.19
C LYS A 27 7.18 3.70 -11.95
N THR A 28 6.51 4.26 -12.96
CA THR A 28 5.17 4.84 -12.78
C THR A 28 4.30 4.65 -14.00
N ASP A 29 3.10 4.14 -13.76
CA ASP A 29 2.00 4.23 -14.70
C ASP A 29 1.23 5.54 -14.47
N TYR A 30 1.44 6.49 -15.37
CA TYR A 30 0.76 7.79 -15.31
C TYR A 30 -0.74 7.68 -15.55
N ARG A 31 -1.23 6.69 -16.31
CA ARG A 31 -2.67 6.54 -16.57
C ARG A 31 -3.41 6.14 -15.29
N ALA A 32 -2.90 5.13 -14.59
CA ALA A 32 -3.43 4.73 -13.29
C ALA A 32 -3.29 5.84 -12.24
N ARG A 33 -2.11 6.49 -12.19
CA ARG A 33 -1.81 7.55 -11.23
C ARG A 33 -2.76 8.75 -11.37
N ILE A 34 -2.99 9.24 -12.59
CA ILE A 34 -3.90 10.38 -12.82
C ILE A 34 -5.29 10.06 -12.29
N ARG A 35 -5.83 8.88 -12.58
CA ARG A 35 -7.16 8.45 -12.11
C ARG A 35 -7.23 8.33 -10.58
N LEU A 36 -6.16 7.85 -9.97
CA LEU A 36 -6.10 7.65 -8.52
C LEU A 36 -6.05 9.00 -7.78
N ILE A 37 -5.20 9.93 -8.24
CA ILE A 37 -4.93 11.21 -7.57
C ILE A 37 -6.01 12.25 -7.83
N ASN A 38 -6.62 12.23 -9.02
CA ASN A 38 -7.60 13.26 -9.39
C ASN A 38 -8.72 13.33 -8.33
N GLN A 39 -8.91 14.51 -7.76
CA GLN A 39 -9.90 14.81 -6.73
C GLN A 39 -10.94 15.74 -7.32
N ASP A 40 -12.19 15.59 -6.87
CA ASP A 40 -13.27 16.49 -7.28
C ASP A 40 -12.95 17.93 -6.87
N LYS A 41 -13.09 18.87 -7.79
CA LYS A 41 -12.73 20.28 -7.56
C LYS A 41 -13.58 20.95 -6.48
N ASN A 42 -14.77 20.42 -6.20
CA ASN A 42 -15.64 20.90 -5.11
C ASN A 42 -15.05 20.68 -3.72
N LYS A 43 -14.05 19.79 -3.57
CA LYS A 43 -13.35 19.54 -2.31
C LYS A 43 -12.13 20.45 -2.12
N TYR A 44 -11.90 21.39 -3.06
CA TYR A 44 -10.82 22.37 -3.02
C TYR A 44 -9.47 21.71 -2.68
N ASN A 45 -8.80 22.17 -1.61
CA ASN A 45 -7.48 21.68 -1.21
C ASN A 45 -7.53 20.47 -0.26
N THR A 46 -8.67 19.76 -0.18
CA THR A 46 -8.76 18.56 0.67
C THR A 46 -7.87 17.46 0.10
N PRO A 47 -6.87 16.97 0.86
CA PRO A 47 -5.93 15.98 0.34
C PRO A 47 -6.61 14.64 0.07
N LYS A 48 -6.25 14.03 -1.04
CA LYS A 48 -6.66 12.67 -1.38
C LYS A 48 -5.53 11.70 -1.03
N TYR A 49 -5.73 10.88 0.00
CA TYR A 49 -4.71 9.95 0.47
C TYR A 49 -4.72 8.65 -0.34
N ARG A 50 -3.52 8.14 -0.58
CA ARG A 50 -3.29 6.82 -1.18
C ARG A 50 -2.34 5.98 -0.36
N PHE A 51 -2.65 4.70 -0.28
CA PHE A 51 -1.84 3.67 0.33
C PHE A 51 -0.95 3.03 -0.73
N VAL A 52 0.31 3.44 -0.75
CA VAL A 52 1.32 2.99 -1.71
C VAL A 52 2.06 1.81 -1.12
N VAL A 53 1.91 0.65 -1.74
CA VAL A 53 2.66 -0.56 -1.38
C VAL A 53 3.64 -0.88 -2.50
N ARG A 54 4.93 -0.98 -2.18
CA ARG A 54 5.97 -1.41 -3.13
C ARG A 54 6.78 -2.54 -2.53
N PHE A 55 7.14 -3.46 -3.41
CA PHE A 55 7.99 -4.58 -3.09
C PHE A 55 9.33 -4.37 -3.76
N THR A 56 10.38 -4.54 -2.98
CA THR A 56 11.73 -4.77 -3.49
C THR A 56 12.07 -6.25 -3.34
N ASN A 57 13.27 -6.66 -3.75
CA ASN A 57 13.67 -8.06 -3.64
C ASN A 57 13.84 -8.52 -2.19
N LYS A 58 14.13 -7.61 -1.26
CA LYS A 58 14.44 -7.93 0.15
C LYS A 58 13.54 -7.23 1.16
N ASP A 59 12.73 -6.27 0.73
CA ASP A 59 11.96 -5.43 1.63
C ASP A 59 10.58 -5.06 1.06
N ILE A 60 9.65 -4.72 1.94
CA ILE A 60 8.31 -4.24 1.64
C ILE A 60 8.21 -2.82 2.18
N THR A 61 7.84 -1.88 1.32
CA THR A 61 7.63 -0.49 1.71
C THR A 61 6.14 -0.17 1.63
N ALA A 62 5.56 0.29 2.73
CA ALA A 62 4.17 0.69 2.83
C ALA A 62 4.10 2.15 3.26
N GLN A 63 3.38 3.00 2.51
CA GLN A 63 3.34 4.44 2.76
C GLN A 63 1.93 5.01 2.55
N ILE A 64 1.54 5.97 3.38
CA ILE A 64 0.39 6.83 3.12
C ILE A 64 0.89 8.13 2.52
N ILE A 65 0.37 8.47 1.35
CA ILE A 65 0.87 9.60 0.54
C ILE A 65 -0.31 10.47 0.09
N SER A 66 -0.13 11.78 0.12
CA SER A 66 -1.00 12.75 -0.57
C SER A 66 -0.22 13.42 -1.72
N ALA A 67 -0.94 13.88 -2.74
CA ALA A 67 -0.31 14.56 -3.88
C ALA A 67 -0.36 16.08 -3.69
N SER A 68 0.76 16.77 -3.91
CA SER A 68 0.82 18.22 -4.08
C SER A 68 1.42 18.57 -5.44
N ILE A 69 1.37 19.85 -5.82
CA ILE A 69 1.90 20.34 -7.10
C ILE A 69 3.42 20.17 -7.17
N ALA A 70 4.12 20.49 -6.09
CA ALA A 70 5.58 20.39 -6.02
C ALA A 70 6.06 18.93 -5.96
N GLY A 71 5.31 18.08 -5.25
CA GLY A 71 5.68 16.69 -5.05
C GLY A 71 4.68 15.91 -4.21
N ASP A 72 4.97 14.64 -4.01
CA ASP A 72 4.15 13.81 -3.14
C ASP A 72 4.59 13.98 -1.68
N ILE A 73 3.62 14.15 -0.77
CA ILE A 73 3.86 14.32 0.66
C ILE A 73 3.55 12.99 1.35
N VAL A 74 4.50 12.47 2.11
CA VAL A 74 4.35 11.22 2.88
C VAL A 74 3.82 11.55 4.27
N LEU A 75 2.67 11.00 4.64
CA LEU A 75 2.09 11.16 5.97
C LEU A 75 2.78 10.24 6.98
N ALA A 76 2.91 8.97 6.63
CA ALA A 76 3.57 7.93 7.41
C ALA A 76 4.16 6.85 6.49
N SER A 77 5.16 6.15 7.00
CA SER A 77 5.83 5.02 6.33
C SER A 77 6.04 3.86 7.30
N ALA A 78 6.04 2.65 6.76
CA ALA A 78 6.43 1.42 7.45
C ALA A 78 7.24 0.55 6.48
N TYR A 79 8.21 -0.18 7.04
CA TYR A 79 9.11 -1.03 6.28
C TYR A 79 9.18 -2.43 6.88
N ALA A 80 9.47 -3.45 6.07
CA ALA A 80 9.54 -4.81 6.58
C ALA A 80 10.80 -5.05 7.42
N HIS A 81 11.88 -4.33 7.15
CA HIS A 81 13.10 -4.41 7.96
C HIS A 81 12.96 -3.89 9.40
N GLU A 82 11.84 -3.23 9.74
CA GLU A 82 11.51 -2.82 11.10
C GLU A 82 10.77 -3.94 11.88
N LEU A 83 10.22 -4.94 11.17
CA LEU A 83 9.46 -6.04 11.78
C LEU A 83 10.25 -6.93 12.76
N PRO A 84 11.58 -7.11 12.62
CA PRO A 84 12.37 -7.82 13.62
C PRO A 84 12.26 -7.22 15.03
N HIS A 85 12.01 -5.92 15.17
CA HIS A 85 11.79 -5.29 16.48
C HIS A 85 10.51 -5.77 17.17
N TYR A 86 9.58 -6.34 16.41
CA TYR A 86 8.29 -6.85 16.89
C TYR A 86 8.22 -8.38 16.85
N GLY A 87 9.36 -9.06 16.84
CA GLY A 87 9.45 -10.53 16.91
C GLY A 87 9.42 -11.27 15.57
N LEU A 88 9.34 -10.58 14.42
CA LEU A 88 9.45 -11.21 13.10
C LEU A 88 10.84 -11.05 12.50
N GLU A 89 11.75 -11.94 12.85
CA GLU A 89 13.16 -11.87 12.43
C GLU A 89 13.40 -12.34 11.00
N VAL A 90 12.63 -13.32 10.52
CA VAL A 90 12.85 -13.99 9.23
C VAL A 90 11.67 -13.85 8.28
N GLY A 91 11.95 -13.90 6.98
CA GLY A 91 10.90 -13.97 5.95
C GLY A 91 10.21 -12.63 5.65
N LEU A 92 10.94 -11.51 5.71
CA LEU A 92 10.44 -10.13 5.59
C LEU A 92 9.71 -9.79 4.27
N THR A 93 9.79 -10.65 3.25
CA THR A 93 9.12 -10.45 1.96
C THR A 93 7.92 -11.38 1.73
N ASN A 94 7.53 -12.20 2.70
CA ASN A 94 6.42 -13.13 2.54
C ASN A 94 5.06 -12.39 2.66
N TYR A 95 3.95 -13.13 2.55
CA TYR A 95 2.61 -12.53 2.67
C TYR A 95 2.29 -12.06 4.11
N ALA A 96 2.82 -12.76 5.12
CA ALA A 96 2.62 -12.41 6.53
C ALA A 96 3.35 -11.10 6.88
N ALA A 97 4.60 -10.95 6.45
CA ALA A 97 5.36 -9.70 6.58
C ALA A 97 4.64 -8.54 5.87
N ALA A 98 4.05 -8.78 4.69
CA ALA A 98 3.23 -7.75 4.04
C ALA A 98 2.04 -7.35 4.92
N TYR A 99 1.34 -8.31 5.53
CA TYR A 99 0.26 -8.04 6.48
C TYR A 99 0.74 -7.23 7.69
N CYS A 100 1.82 -7.65 8.34
CA CYS A 100 2.40 -6.95 9.49
C CYS A 100 2.86 -5.53 9.14
N THR A 101 3.51 -5.31 7.99
CA THR A 101 3.89 -3.94 7.55
C THR A 101 2.68 -3.04 7.32
N GLY A 102 1.58 -3.58 6.77
CA GLY A 102 0.35 -2.83 6.59
C GLY A 102 -0.31 -2.46 7.92
N LEU A 103 -0.31 -3.41 8.87
CA LEU A 103 -0.79 -3.23 10.24
C LEU A 103 0.02 -2.15 10.96
N LEU A 104 1.35 -2.24 10.93
CA LEU A 104 2.25 -1.25 11.53
C LEU A 104 2.04 0.16 10.96
N LEU A 105 1.86 0.29 9.64
CA LEU A 105 1.56 1.58 9.02
C LEU A 105 0.23 2.14 9.52
N ALA A 106 -0.81 1.31 9.60
CA ALA A 106 -2.13 1.75 10.06
C ALA A 106 -2.08 2.28 11.49
N ARG A 107 -1.41 1.58 12.43
CA ARG A 107 -1.19 2.10 13.79
C ARG A 107 -0.46 3.43 13.80
N ARG A 108 0.64 3.56 13.05
CA ARG A 108 1.39 4.83 12.98
C ARG A 108 0.54 5.99 12.48
N VAL A 109 -0.34 5.74 11.51
CA VAL A 109 -1.23 6.78 10.96
C VAL A 109 -2.30 7.16 11.97
N LEU A 110 -2.94 6.19 12.62
CA LEU A 110 -4.00 6.46 13.60
C LEU A 110 -3.46 7.17 14.83
N LYS A 111 -2.30 6.76 15.33
CA LYS A 111 -1.61 7.45 16.43
C LYS A 111 -1.24 8.88 16.06
N LYS A 112 -0.75 9.11 14.84
CA LYS A 112 -0.43 10.45 14.34
C LYS A 112 -1.66 11.35 14.17
N LEU A 113 -2.85 10.76 14.02
CA LEU A 113 -4.12 11.46 13.92
C LEU A 113 -4.91 11.48 15.24
N GLU A 114 -4.37 10.88 16.31
CA GLU A 114 -5.02 10.76 17.63
C GLU A 114 -6.40 10.08 17.50
N MET A 115 -6.44 8.95 16.78
CA MET A 115 -7.64 8.15 16.49
C MET A 115 -7.45 6.66 16.81
N ASP A 116 -6.39 6.33 17.54
CA ASP A 116 -5.98 4.97 17.87
C ASP A 116 -6.88 4.28 18.90
N GLU A 117 -7.46 5.04 19.83
CA GLU A 117 -8.43 4.56 20.82
C GLU A 117 -9.83 4.37 20.22
N GLU A 118 -10.26 5.25 19.31
CA GLU A 118 -11.59 5.17 18.68
C GLU A 118 -11.68 4.02 17.66
N TYR A 119 -10.54 3.68 17.03
CA TYR A 119 -10.46 2.69 15.96
C TYR A 119 -9.39 1.64 16.25
N GLU A 120 -9.69 0.72 17.18
CA GLU A 120 -8.80 -0.39 17.51
C GLU A 120 -8.79 -1.50 16.46
N GLY A 121 -9.88 -1.66 15.70
CA GLY A 121 -10.03 -2.72 14.71
C GLY A 121 -10.21 -4.12 15.32
N ASN A 122 -9.96 -5.15 14.53
CA ASN A 122 -10.01 -6.54 15.01
C ASN A 122 -8.67 -6.93 15.64
N VAL A 123 -8.69 -7.25 16.93
CA VAL A 123 -7.53 -7.76 17.69
C VAL A 123 -7.09 -9.14 17.17
N GLU A 124 -8.04 -9.97 16.74
CA GLU A 124 -7.76 -11.30 16.21
C GLU A 124 -7.80 -11.35 14.68
N ALA A 125 -6.77 -11.95 14.07
CA ALA A 125 -6.65 -12.11 12.63
C ALA A 125 -7.54 -13.25 12.09
N THR A 126 -8.86 -13.11 12.19
CA THR A 126 -9.85 -14.12 11.74
C THR A 126 -9.89 -14.29 10.21
N GLY A 127 -9.37 -13.30 9.47
CA GLY A 127 -9.28 -13.29 8.01
C GLY A 127 -10.61 -13.01 7.31
N GLU A 128 -11.67 -12.68 8.05
CA GLU A 128 -12.99 -12.34 7.53
C GLU A 128 -13.04 -10.90 7.05
N ASP A 129 -14.01 -10.59 6.18
CA ASP A 129 -14.17 -9.23 5.66
C ASP A 129 -14.56 -8.29 6.79
N TYR A 130 -13.67 -7.33 7.05
CA TYR A 130 -13.84 -6.32 8.08
C TYR A 130 -14.04 -4.98 7.39
N SER A 131 -15.19 -4.37 7.63
CA SER A 131 -15.50 -3.01 7.24
C SER A 131 -15.63 -2.20 8.51
N VAL A 132 -14.94 -1.07 8.54
CA VAL A 132 -14.98 -0.14 9.67
C VAL A 132 -16.23 0.70 9.51
N GLU A 133 -17.16 0.55 10.44
CA GLU A 133 -18.33 1.42 10.50
C GLU A 133 -17.93 2.77 11.09
N PRO A 134 -18.51 3.88 10.59
CA PRO A 134 -18.22 5.20 11.12
C PRO A 134 -18.65 5.29 12.58
N ALA A 135 -17.82 5.93 13.40
CA ALA A 135 -18.18 6.28 14.77
C ALA A 135 -19.04 7.55 14.74
N GLU A 136 -19.65 7.89 15.87
CA GLU A 136 -20.50 9.09 15.97
C GLU A 136 -19.69 10.39 15.86
N THR A 137 -18.42 10.38 16.28
CA THR A 137 -17.62 11.61 16.37
C THR A 137 -16.79 11.87 15.10
N ARG A 138 -15.88 10.96 14.75
CA ARG A 138 -15.01 11.07 13.58
C ARG A 138 -15.30 9.95 12.60
N ARG A 139 -14.92 10.17 11.34
CA ARG A 139 -14.99 9.14 10.30
C ARG A 139 -13.63 8.45 10.18
N PRO A 140 -13.60 7.15 9.85
CA PRO A 140 -12.34 6.43 9.74
C PRO A 140 -11.46 7.01 8.64
N PHE A 141 -10.14 6.93 8.84
CA PHE A 141 -9.18 7.46 7.88
C PHE A 141 -9.30 6.77 6.53
N ARG A 142 -9.49 7.54 5.45
CA ARG A 142 -9.71 7.00 4.10
C ARG A 142 -8.47 7.09 3.23
N ALA A 143 -8.05 5.95 2.67
CA ALA A 143 -7.00 5.91 1.65
C ALA A 143 -7.39 5.04 0.44
N LEU A 144 -6.77 5.30 -0.72
CA LEU A 144 -6.92 4.46 -1.92
C LEU A 144 -5.70 3.57 -2.14
N LEU A 145 -5.87 2.29 -2.44
CA LEU A 145 -4.75 1.40 -2.72
C LEU A 145 -4.06 1.77 -4.06
N ASP A 146 -2.77 2.05 -4.00
CA ASP A 146 -1.89 2.24 -5.16
C ASP A 146 -0.97 1.02 -5.32
N VAL A 147 -1.33 0.15 -6.25
CA VAL A 147 -0.60 -1.08 -6.62
C VAL A 147 0.62 -0.79 -7.52
N GLY A 148 0.65 0.38 -8.16
CA GLY A 148 1.71 0.75 -9.10
C GLY A 148 1.70 -0.12 -10.36
N LEU A 149 2.85 -0.71 -10.68
CA LEU A 149 3.06 -1.54 -11.88
C LEU A 149 2.80 -3.03 -11.63
N VAL A 150 2.49 -3.41 -10.40
CA VAL A 150 2.27 -4.81 -10.03
C VAL A 150 0.93 -5.28 -10.60
N LYS A 151 0.90 -6.50 -11.16
CA LYS A 151 -0.33 -7.12 -11.63
C LYS A 151 -1.22 -7.53 -10.45
N THR A 152 -2.49 -7.17 -10.49
CA THR A 152 -3.49 -7.53 -9.47
C THR A 152 -4.00 -8.95 -9.69
N THR A 153 -3.21 -9.95 -9.27
CA THR A 153 -3.62 -11.35 -9.26
C THR A 153 -4.21 -11.75 -7.90
N THR A 154 -5.05 -12.77 -7.86
CA THR A 154 -5.54 -13.35 -6.61
C THR A 154 -4.37 -13.81 -5.73
N GLY A 155 -4.40 -13.47 -4.44
CA GLY A 155 -3.35 -13.83 -3.48
C GLY A 155 -2.04 -13.04 -3.59
N ASN A 156 -2.01 -11.94 -4.36
CA ASN A 156 -0.84 -11.05 -4.40
C ASN A 156 -0.55 -10.44 -3.02
N ARG A 157 0.74 -10.33 -2.66
CA ARG A 157 1.24 -9.78 -1.40
C ARG A 157 0.80 -8.34 -1.14
N VAL A 158 0.55 -7.54 -2.19
CA VAL A 158 -0.03 -6.18 -2.05
C VAL A 158 -1.35 -6.21 -1.26
N PHE A 159 -2.17 -7.25 -1.48
CA PHE A 159 -3.43 -7.41 -0.75
C PHE A 159 -3.23 -7.92 0.68
N GLY A 160 -2.08 -8.53 1.00
CA GLY A 160 -1.71 -8.84 2.38
C GLY A 160 -1.52 -7.56 3.19
N ALA A 161 -0.75 -6.61 2.66
CA ALA A 161 -0.58 -5.29 3.28
C ALA A 161 -1.89 -4.51 3.37
N LEU A 162 -2.76 -4.62 2.36
CA LEU A 162 -4.11 -4.06 2.43
C LEU A 162 -4.91 -4.66 3.59
N LYS A 163 -4.90 -5.98 3.75
CA LYS A 163 -5.67 -6.66 4.80
C LYS A 163 -5.14 -6.30 6.19
N GLY A 164 -3.83 -6.15 6.35
CA GLY A 164 -3.22 -5.69 7.59
C GLY A 164 -3.67 -4.28 7.97
N ALA A 165 -3.69 -3.36 7.00
CA ALA A 165 -4.14 -1.99 7.25
C ALA A 165 -5.65 -1.88 7.51
N LEU A 166 -6.47 -2.67 6.81
CA LEU A 166 -7.93 -2.74 7.04
C LEU A 166 -8.27 -3.27 8.44
N GLY A 167 -7.49 -4.23 8.95
CA GLY A 167 -7.72 -4.86 10.24
C GLY A 167 -7.68 -3.90 11.43
N LEU A 168 -7.12 -2.70 11.27
CA LEU A 168 -6.95 -1.70 12.33
C LEU A 168 -7.77 -0.42 12.12
N GLY A 169 -8.91 -0.46 11.44
CA GLY A 169 -9.75 0.74 11.39
C GLY A 169 -9.44 1.74 10.25
N VAL A 170 -8.37 1.51 9.47
CA VAL A 170 -8.09 2.35 8.29
C VAL A 170 -8.99 1.93 7.12
N TRP A 171 -9.86 2.83 6.67
CA TRP A 171 -10.78 2.58 5.58
C TRP A 171 -10.09 2.72 4.21
N ILE A 172 -9.53 1.61 3.72
CA ILE A 172 -8.88 1.59 2.41
C ILE A 172 -9.87 1.15 1.34
N PHE A 173 -10.29 2.08 0.48
CA PHE A 173 -11.22 1.77 -0.60
C PHE A 173 -10.47 1.10 -1.76
N LEU A 174 -10.92 -0.10 -2.14
CA LEU A 174 -10.49 -0.80 -3.34
C LEU A 174 -11.42 -0.39 -4.49
N THR A 175 -10.91 0.33 -5.48
CA THR A 175 -11.70 0.71 -6.67
C THR A 175 -12.04 -0.48 -7.57
N VAL A 176 -11.52 -1.68 -7.27
CA VAL A 176 -11.66 -2.89 -8.10
C VAL A 176 -12.02 -4.08 -7.22
N ILE A 177 -13.32 -4.42 -7.22
CA ILE A 177 -13.93 -5.73 -6.99
C ILE A 177 -13.49 -6.51 -5.73
N LYS A 178 -14.44 -6.71 -4.80
CA LYS A 178 -14.34 -7.57 -3.61
C LYS A 178 -13.82 -9.00 -3.91
N ASP A 179 -14.01 -9.49 -5.13
CA ASP A 179 -13.65 -10.84 -5.59
C ASP A 179 -12.14 -11.14 -5.62
N LEU A 180 -11.25 -10.14 -5.70
CA LEU A 180 -9.79 -10.40 -5.73
C LEU A 180 -9.22 -10.81 -4.37
N LEU A 181 -9.94 -10.50 -3.29
CA LEU A 181 -9.60 -10.91 -1.92
C LEU A 181 -10.01 -12.36 -1.60
N ALA A 182 -10.76 -13.01 -2.50
CA ALA A 182 -11.24 -14.37 -2.32
C ALA A 182 -10.14 -15.41 -2.58
N LEU A 183 -9.28 -15.66 -1.59
CA LEU A 183 -8.59 -16.95 -1.46
C LEU A 183 -8.66 -17.45 -0.01
N ARG A 184 -9.83 -17.98 0.33
CA ARG A 184 -10.35 -18.21 1.69
C ARG A 184 -9.82 -19.46 2.42
N ARG A 185 -8.88 -20.26 1.88
CA ARG A 185 -8.53 -21.57 2.51
C ARG A 185 -7.07 -21.99 2.63
N ARG A 186 -6.11 -21.45 1.86
CA ARG A 186 -4.72 -21.97 1.88
C ARG A 186 -3.70 -21.24 2.76
N ARG A 187 -4.06 -20.09 3.37
CA ARG A 187 -3.12 -19.27 4.17
C ARG A 187 -3.55 -18.96 5.60
N LYS A 188 -4.75 -19.38 6.04
CA LYS A 188 -5.17 -19.23 7.45
C LYS A 188 -4.15 -19.88 8.39
N SER A 189 -3.68 -21.09 8.08
CA SER A 189 -2.71 -21.80 8.93
C SER A 189 -1.31 -21.16 8.97
N LEU A 190 -0.85 -20.50 7.90
CA LEU A 190 0.49 -19.91 7.88
C LEU A 190 0.51 -18.51 8.48
N ILE A 191 -0.55 -17.71 8.29
CA ILE A 191 -0.66 -16.38 8.90
C ILE A 191 -0.93 -16.53 10.39
N LEU A 192 -1.88 -17.40 10.80
CA LEU A 192 -2.19 -17.64 12.22
C LEU A 192 -0.97 -18.16 12.99
N ARG A 193 -0.22 -19.14 12.44
CA ARG A 193 1.02 -19.64 13.08
C ARG A 193 2.14 -18.61 13.16
N PHE A 194 2.17 -17.60 12.27
CA PHE A 194 3.15 -16.51 12.34
C PHE A 194 2.69 -15.39 13.29
N THR A 195 1.39 -15.11 13.36
CA THR A 195 0.81 -14.15 14.31
C THR A 195 0.68 -14.69 15.73
N GLU A 196 0.83 -16.00 15.95
CA GLU A 196 0.95 -16.59 17.29
C GLU A 196 2.34 -16.36 17.91
N ASN A 197 3.40 -16.26 17.09
CA ASN A 197 4.76 -15.95 17.54
C ASN A 197 5.04 -14.44 17.63
N ILE A 198 4.25 -13.62 16.93
CA ILE A 198 4.23 -12.17 17.09
C ILE A 198 3.19 -11.91 18.15
N SER A 199 3.59 -11.50 19.34
CA SER A 199 2.70 -10.78 20.25
C SER A 199 2.14 -9.58 19.46
N LEU A 200 0.94 -9.73 18.87
CA LEU A 200 0.20 -8.60 18.31
C LEU A 200 0.10 -7.50 19.38
N VAL A 201 0.03 -7.92 20.65
CA VAL A 201 0.19 -7.10 21.85
C VAL A 201 1.44 -6.20 21.82
N ASP A 202 2.62 -6.64 21.36
CA ASP A 202 3.83 -5.80 21.33
C ASP A 202 3.85 -4.83 20.13
N MET A 203 3.10 -5.10 19.05
CA MET A 203 2.78 -4.11 18.01
C MET A 203 1.64 -3.17 18.40
N LEU A 204 0.84 -3.54 19.40
CA LEU A 204 -0.30 -2.79 19.95
C LEU A 204 0.08 -1.96 21.19
N LEU A 205 1.18 -2.29 21.86
CA LEU A 205 1.75 -1.55 22.99
C LEU A 205 2.53 -0.32 22.51
N PRO A 206 2.62 0.73 23.33
CA PRO A 206 2.92 2.08 22.85
C PRO A 206 4.35 2.20 22.32
N ILE A 207 4.47 2.52 21.03
CA ILE A 207 5.61 3.26 20.46
C ILE A 207 5.61 4.68 21.01
#